data_AF-A0A357I4J5-F1
#
_entry.id   AF-A0A357I4J5-F1
#
_cell.length_a   1.000
_cell.length_b   1.000
_cell.length_c   1.000
_cell.angle_alpha   90.00
_cell.angle_beta   90.00
_cell.angle_gamma   90.00
#
_symmetry.space_group_name_H-M   'P 1'
#
loop_
_entity.id
_entity.type
_entity.pdbx_description
1 polymer ?
#
loop_
_entity_poly.entity_id
_entity_poly.type
_entity_poly.pdbx_seq_one_letter_code
_entity_poly.pdbx_strand_id
1 'polypeptide(L)'
;RSTSESTAYNVSSVDPIDLSDRSIVSYHTDQDNVGGAEVSPNGLELHFTGNTWKALTFPYTVTAHTVLEFEIEGPDTGELVSIGLDEDLTVNNAPRIFVVGGSEGASAAAGWNYSPRYVAGAASMTYQIPIGNYFTGTTNYLVFTADDDANASIDVTFKNIKLYENVAEPTHYNLYILSGQSNASGRANFAGNVPASEADASVLYYYDTDTTGSFSNIKQSNGYTELGPTSNDVFGPEIGIGRTLVEFNESNPAIIKFTRGGTNLDEDWDPNASSGHLLYSELLRQIDEATSLLTNAGHSYTLKGLFWAQGASDATEARTAVYESNLTDFIARLRADLGIPELPVIIARTSEKDGDAYRDLIQSAQMSVAEADSHADWVNASDLSRFDGSHYDAPSVLIFGERLAKSFLTLTDGYYSNWSESYDWGETPVELRDSEGDPDHDGLSNAAERALGTDPLTGDAHNAVRQLIDVTGEGGVQFRLGYQKAAAEIVYQLKHVASLASDLDWSTEGVTGEAFDAALGEYYQTWTAPKTQDSAFVRLSMLSQ
;
A
#
# COMPACT_ATOMS: atom_id res chain seq x y z
N ARG A 1 24.45 31.95 -15.47
CA ARG A 1 25.53 32.26 -14.50
C ARG A 1 24.89 32.27 -13.13
N SER A 2 25.08 31.19 -12.38
CA SER A 2 24.89 31.00 -10.94
C SER A 2 24.48 29.53 -10.74
N THR A 3 25.50 28.72 -10.50
CA THR A 3 25.44 27.36 -10.00
C THR A 3 24.78 27.36 -8.62
N SER A 4 23.65 26.69 -8.46
CA SER A 4 23.25 26.15 -7.15
C SER A 4 23.53 24.66 -7.20
N GLU A 5 24.71 24.29 -6.71
CA GLU A 5 25.02 22.92 -6.34
C GLU A 5 23.93 22.44 -5.37
N SER A 6 23.13 21.49 -5.83
CA SER A 6 22.31 20.65 -4.98
C SER A 6 23.28 19.74 -4.24
N THR A 7 23.72 20.16 -3.05
CA THR A 7 24.30 19.23 -2.08
C THR A 7 23.15 18.52 -1.39
N ALA A 8 22.55 17.55 -2.09
CA ALA A 8 21.90 16.44 -1.42
C ALA A 8 22.99 15.79 -0.57
N TYR A 9 22.80 15.68 0.74
CA TYR A 9 23.61 14.77 1.53
C TYR A 9 23.24 13.36 1.07
N ASN A 10 23.97 12.85 0.07
CA ASN A 10 23.94 11.44 -0.27
C ASN A 10 24.36 10.68 0.99
N VAL A 11 23.41 10.01 1.62
CA VAL A 11 23.61 9.18 2.82
C VAL A 11 24.66 8.07 2.57
N SER A 12 25.00 7.81 1.31
CA SER A 12 26.13 6.96 0.89
C SER A 12 27.54 7.56 1.09
N SER A 13 27.69 8.77 1.64
CA SER A 13 29.00 9.46 1.77
C SER A 13 29.51 9.61 3.20
N VAL A 14 28.91 8.93 4.19
CA VAL A 14 29.43 8.96 5.56
C VAL A 14 30.56 7.94 5.68
N ASP A 15 31.75 8.43 6.01
CA ASP A 15 32.92 7.60 6.24
C ASP A 15 32.68 6.68 7.45
N PRO A 16 33.12 5.41 7.39
CA PRO A 16 33.06 4.53 8.54
C PRO A 16 33.82 5.08 9.73
N ILE A 17 33.38 4.70 10.93
CA ILE A 17 34.01 5.06 12.19
C ILE A 17 35.39 4.41 12.24
N ASP A 18 36.43 5.23 12.39
CA ASP A 18 37.78 4.76 12.69
C ASP A 18 37.85 4.27 14.15
N LEU A 19 38.13 2.98 14.30
CA LEU A 19 38.21 2.26 15.57
C LEU A 19 39.64 2.26 16.16
N SER A 20 40.66 2.68 15.40
CA SER A 20 42.07 2.49 15.77
C SER A 20 42.49 3.23 17.06
N ASP A 21 41.92 4.40 17.31
CA ASP A 21 42.20 5.23 18.50
C ASP A 21 41.18 5.03 19.64
N ARG A 22 40.27 4.06 19.52
CA ARG A 22 39.18 3.84 20.48
C ARG A 22 39.60 2.84 21.56
N SER A 23 39.43 3.22 22.82
CA SER A 23 39.69 2.33 23.96
C SER A 23 38.65 1.21 24.02
N ILE A 24 39.08 -0.03 23.84
CA ILE A 24 38.26 -1.23 24.08
C ILE A 24 38.27 -1.53 25.58
N VAL A 25 37.07 -1.64 26.16
CA VAL A 25 36.84 -2.04 27.55
C VAL A 25 35.88 -3.22 27.62
N SER A 26 35.84 -3.90 28.76
CA SER A 26 34.85 -4.93 29.02
C SER A 26 33.46 -4.29 29.17
N TYR A 27 32.45 -4.82 28.47
CA TYR A 27 31.07 -4.38 28.62
C TYR A 27 30.35 -5.12 29.75
N HIS A 28 30.70 -6.40 29.97
CA HIS A 28 30.19 -7.18 31.07
C HIS A 28 31.25 -8.16 31.55
N THR A 29 31.85 -7.91 32.72
CA THR A 29 33.01 -8.67 33.19
C THR A 29 32.74 -10.15 33.33
N ASP A 30 31.52 -10.55 33.68
CA ASP A 30 31.16 -11.97 33.84
C ASP A 30 30.91 -12.68 32.51
N GLN A 31 30.84 -11.94 31.40
CA GLN A 31 30.69 -12.46 30.02
C GLN A 31 31.88 -12.10 29.12
N ASP A 32 32.98 -11.65 29.73
CA ASP A 32 34.20 -11.27 29.02
C ASP A 32 35.38 -12.13 29.47
N ASN A 33 35.24 -13.44 29.25
CA ASN A 33 36.05 -14.45 29.92
C ASN A 33 37.11 -15.07 29.02
N VAL A 34 36.81 -15.27 27.73
CA VAL A 34 37.65 -16.03 26.79
C VAL A 34 37.71 -15.32 25.44
N GLY A 35 38.91 -15.21 24.87
CA GLY A 35 39.11 -14.52 23.59
C GLY A 35 39.24 -13.00 23.76
N GLY A 36 38.76 -12.25 22.77
CA GLY A 36 38.90 -10.79 22.76
C GLY A 36 38.44 -10.13 21.47
N ALA A 37 38.75 -8.85 21.35
CA ALA A 37 38.47 -8.05 20.16
C ALA A 37 39.73 -7.34 19.67
N GLU A 38 40.00 -7.42 18.38
CA GLU A 38 41.15 -6.81 17.73
C GLU A 38 40.70 -5.89 16.60
N VAL A 39 41.17 -4.64 16.62
CA VAL A 39 40.93 -3.67 15.54
C VAL A 39 41.96 -3.90 14.44
N SER A 40 41.50 -3.95 13.19
CA SER A 40 42.39 -4.10 12.04
C SER A 40 43.28 -2.86 11.84
N PRO A 41 44.43 -3.00 11.13
CA PRO A 41 45.35 -1.88 10.93
C PRO A 41 44.78 -0.66 10.19
N ASN A 42 43.68 -0.84 9.43
CA ASN A 42 43.00 0.27 8.75
C ASN A 42 41.92 0.93 9.63
N GLY A 43 41.67 0.42 10.84
CA GLY A 43 40.69 0.95 11.78
C GLY A 43 39.24 0.64 11.42
N LEU A 44 38.96 -0.10 10.35
CA LEU A 44 37.61 -0.30 9.79
C LEU A 44 36.99 -1.66 10.09
N GLU A 45 37.75 -2.56 10.72
CA GLU A 45 37.27 -3.89 11.08
C GLU A 45 37.54 -4.15 12.56
N LEU A 46 36.59 -4.81 13.22
CA LEU A 46 36.70 -5.29 14.58
C LEU A 46 36.44 -6.79 14.59
N HIS A 47 37.51 -7.56 14.76
CA HIS A 47 37.48 -9.01 14.80
C HIS A 47 37.27 -9.47 16.25
N PHE A 48 36.22 -10.24 16.47
CA PHE A 48 35.83 -10.82 17.75
C PHE A 48 36.09 -12.31 17.76
N THR A 49 36.73 -12.78 18.83
CA THR A 49 36.92 -14.21 19.08
C THR A 49 36.49 -14.59 20.50
N GLY A 50 35.98 -15.80 20.68
CA GLY A 50 35.74 -16.40 22.00
C GLY A 50 34.35 -16.18 22.59
N ASN A 51 34.27 -15.91 23.88
CA ASN A 51 33.06 -15.42 24.55
C ASN A 51 33.44 -14.10 25.24
N THR A 52 33.05 -13.01 24.59
CA THR A 52 33.53 -11.68 24.93
C THR A 52 32.49 -10.59 24.68
N TRP A 53 32.29 -9.76 25.70
CA TRP A 53 31.40 -8.61 25.63
C TRP A 53 32.25 -7.36 25.76
N LYS A 54 32.33 -6.56 24.69
CA LYS A 54 33.22 -5.39 24.60
C LYS A 54 32.45 -4.11 24.34
N ALA A 55 33.03 -3.01 24.81
CA ALA A 55 32.57 -1.67 24.51
C ALA A 55 33.75 -0.80 24.07
N LEU A 56 33.49 0.12 23.15
CA LEU A 56 34.44 1.14 22.72
C LEU A 56 33.91 2.52 23.12
N THR A 57 34.77 3.37 23.65
CA THR A 57 34.37 4.75 24.02
C THR A 57 33.98 5.54 22.77
N PHE A 58 32.69 5.85 22.65
CA PHE A 58 32.10 6.52 21.50
C PHE A 58 30.91 7.39 21.94
N PRO A 59 31.17 8.62 22.41
CA PRO A 59 30.12 9.56 22.73
C PRO A 59 29.31 9.93 21.47
N TYR A 60 28.01 9.69 21.51
CA TYR A 60 27.10 9.96 20.41
C TYR A 60 25.74 10.43 20.94
N THR A 61 25.04 11.29 20.19
CA THR A 61 23.66 11.65 20.53
C THR A 61 22.75 11.06 19.49
N VAL A 62 21.99 10.05 19.88
CA VAL A 62 21.01 9.40 19.02
C VAL A 62 19.81 10.32 18.88
N THR A 63 19.53 10.72 17.64
CA THR A 63 18.31 11.44 17.26
C THR A 63 17.30 10.45 16.68
N ALA A 64 16.09 10.93 16.40
CA ALA A 64 15.08 10.10 15.74
C ALA A 64 15.49 9.66 14.31
N HIS A 65 16.49 10.31 13.70
CA HIS A 65 16.98 10.00 12.34
C HIS A 65 18.27 9.18 12.34
N THR A 66 18.82 8.81 13.50
CA THR A 66 20.08 8.09 13.54
C THR A 66 19.92 6.66 12.98
N VAL A 67 20.77 6.32 12.01
CA VAL A 67 20.93 4.96 11.46
C VAL A 67 22.30 4.41 11.84
N LEU A 68 22.31 3.17 12.31
CA LEU A 68 23.50 2.34 12.49
C LEU A 68 23.64 1.42 11.28
N GLU A 69 24.71 1.62 10.51
CA GLU A 69 25.04 0.77 9.36
C GLU A 69 26.34 0.02 9.63
N PHE A 70 26.42 -1.25 9.26
CA PHE A 70 27.64 -2.04 9.36
C PHE A 70 27.55 -3.30 8.48
N GLU A 71 28.69 -3.94 8.27
CA GLU A 71 28.78 -5.27 7.69
C GLU A 71 29.20 -6.29 8.75
N ILE A 72 28.76 -7.53 8.61
CA ILE A 72 29.20 -8.65 9.43
C ILE A 72 29.53 -9.86 8.55
N GLU A 73 30.63 -10.53 8.88
CA GLU A 73 31.01 -11.83 8.34
C GLU A 73 31.71 -12.67 9.41
N GLY A 74 31.71 -13.99 9.27
CA GLY A 74 32.45 -14.86 10.18
C GLY A 74 32.02 -16.32 10.10
N PRO A 75 32.93 -17.27 10.36
CA PRO A 75 32.61 -18.69 10.32
C PRO A 75 31.80 -19.18 11.54
N ASP A 76 31.71 -18.41 12.63
CA ASP A 76 31.03 -18.84 13.85
C ASP A 76 30.40 -17.67 14.61
N THR A 77 29.07 -17.68 14.75
CA THR A 77 28.30 -16.65 15.46
C THR A 77 28.01 -17.01 16.92
N GLY A 78 28.43 -18.18 17.41
CA GLY A 78 28.08 -18.64 18.75
C GLY A 78 26.58 -18.65 19.02
N GLU A 79 26.20 -18.38 20.27
CA GLU A 79 24.80 -18.35 20.70
C GLU A 79 24.15 -16.99 20.41
N LEU A 80 24.90 -15.91 20.53
CA LEU A 80 24.40 -14.56 20.31
C LEU A 80 25.50 -13.60 19.85
N VAL A 81 25.21 -12.88 18.77
CA VAL A 81 26.02 -11.74 18.31
C VAL A 81 25.14 -10.50 18.18
N SER A 82 25.55 -9.41 18.83
CA SER A 82 24.82 -8.13 18.79
C SER A 82 25.75 -6.91 18.75
N ILE A 83 25.19 -5.79 18.28
CA ILE A 83 25.83 -4.48 18.25
C ILE A 83 24.83 -3.40 18.70
N GLY A 84 25.27 -2.34 19.36
CA GLY A 84 24.41 -1.22 19.73
C GLY A 84 25.15 -0.06 20.38
N LEU A 85 24.40 0.79 21.06
CA LEU A 85 24.95 1.92 21.83
C LEU A 85 24.52 1.84 23.29
N ASP A 86 25.35 2.36 24.19
CA ASP A 86 25.03 2.39 25.62
C ASP A 86 25.60 3.64 26.31
N GLU A 87 24.97 4.09 27.39
CA GLU A 87 25.36 5.29 28.14
C GLU A 87 26.33 5.03 29.30
N ASP A 88 26.37 3.82 29.88
CA ASP A 88 26.99 3.63 31.21
C ASP A 88 27.64 2.26 31.48
N LEU A 89 27.70 1.36 30.50
CA LEU A 89 28.17 -0.03 30.56
C LEU A 89 27.27 -0.98 31.38
N THR A 90 25.99 -0.65 31.59
CA THR A 90 25.06 -1.50 32.36
C THR A 90 24.18 -2.35 31.43
N VAL A 91 24.52 -3.63 31.28
CA VAL A 91 23.84 -4.59 30.37
C VAL A 91 22.31 -4.73 30.55
N ASN A 92 21.75 -4.40 31.71
CA ASN A 92 20.32 -4.58 32.01
C ASN A 92 19.54 -3.27 32.16
N ASN A 93 20.06 -2.17 31.59
CA ASN A 93 19.32 -0.90 31.47
C ASN A 93 18.36 -0.96 30.25
N ALA A 94 17.88 0.20 29.78
CA ALA A 94 16.94 0.25 28.66
C ALA A 94 17.52 -0.43 27.39
N PRO A 95 16.69 -1.12 26.59
CA PRO A 95 17.21 -1.96 25.51
C PRO A 95 17.76 -1.14 24.33
N ARG A 96 19.06 -1.28 24.05
CA ARG A 96 19.77 -0.48 23.02
C ARG A 96 20.75 -1.27 22.13
N ILE A 97 20.73 -2.60 22.25
CA ILE A 97 21.54 -3.52 21.43
C ILE A 97 20.67 -4.31 20.47
N PHE A 98 21.19 -4.63 19.30
CA PHE A 98 20.47 -5.29 18.21
C PHE A 98 21.12 -6.64 17.92
N VAL A 99 20.40 -7.72 18.22
CA VAL A 99 20.84 -9.10 17.99
C VAL A 99 20.73 -9.41 16.51
N VAL A 100 21.87 -9.69 15.89
CA VAL A 100 22.01 -9.88 14.43
C VAL A 100 22.58 -11.25 14.06
N GLY A 101 22.98 -12.08 15.01
CA GLY A 101 23.48 -13.43 14.76
C GLY A 101 23.31 -14.34 15.98
N GLY A 102 23.56 -15.64 15.78
CA GLY A 102 23.45 -16.66 16.82
C GLY A 102 22.18 -17.52 16.76
N SER A 103 22.05 -18.45 17.70
CA SER A 103 21.02 -19.50 17.76
C SER A 103 19.59 -18.96 17.75
N GLU A 104 18.70 -19.64 17.02
CA GLU A 104 17.26 -19.31 16.99
C GLU A 104 16.69 -19.28 18.43
N GLY A 105 16.20 -18.12 18.86
CA GLY A 105 15.66 -17.91 20.22
C GLY A 105 16.62 -17.27 21.23
N ALA A 106 17.92 -17.17 20.92
CA ALA A 106 18.85 -16.38 21.73
C ALA A 106 18.45 -14.91 21.69
N SER A 107 18.26 -14.29 22.85
CA SER A 107 17.99 -12.86 22.97
C SER A 107 18.85 -12.32 24.09
N ALA A 108 19.43 -11.14 23.89
CA ALA A 108 20.10 -10.46 24.98
C ALA A 108 19.00 -9.90 25.90
N ALA A 109 19.19 -9.99 27.21
CA ALA A 109 18.19 -9.54 28.19
C ALA A 109 17.79 -8.05 27.99
N ALA A 110 18.62 -7.25 27.33
CA ALA A 110 18.36 -5.86 26.94
C ALA A 110 18.44 -5.60 25.42
N GLY A 111 18.20 -6.62 24.57
CA GLY A 111 18.38 -6.50 23.12
C GLY A 111 17.11 -6.63 22.27
N TRP A 112 17.11 -5.99 21.11
CA TRP A 112 16.13 -6.13 20.05
C TRP A 112 16.58 -7.22 19.07
N ASN A 113 15.71 -8.18 18.76
CA ASN A 113 15.98 -9.15 17.70
C ASN A 113 15.84 -8.48 16.33
N TYR A 114 16.91 -8.41 15.56
CA TYR A 114 16.88 -7.86 14.20
C TYR A 114 16.92 -8.99 13.18
N SER A 115 16.11 -8.87 12.13
CA SER A 115 15.95 -9.89 11.09
C SER A 115 16.18 -9.29 9.69
N PRO A 116 16.76 -10.05 8.75
CA PRO A 116 17.27 -11.43 8.90
C PRO A 116 18.49 -11.49 9.82
N ARG A 117 18.74 -12.64 10.45
CA ARG A 117 20.00 -12.87 11.19
C ARG A 117 21.11 -13.33 10.25
N TYR A 118 22.34 -12.93 10.54
CA TYR A 118 23.53 -13.42 9.88
C TYR A 118 23.72 -14.90 10.18
N VAL A 119 23.95 -15.67 9.12
CA VAL A 119 24.20 -17.11 9.19
C VAL A 119 25.70 -17.35 9.11
N ALA A 120 26.25 -18.06 10.10
CA ALA A 120 27.67 -18.39 10.16
C ALA A 120 28.18 -18.99 8.83
N GLY A 121 29.29 -18.46 8.32
CA GLY A 121 29.91 -18.86 7.06
C GLY A 121 29.24 -18.34 5.78
N ALA A 122 28.15 -17.57 5.88
CA ALA A 122 27.57 -16.88 4.73
C ALA A 122 28.46 -15.73 4.24
N ALA A 123 28.20 -15.25 3.03
CA ALA A 123 28.83 -14.02 2.52
C ALA A 123 28.54 -12.84 3.45
N SER A 124 29.43 -11.84 3.46
CA SER A 124 29.25 -10.59 4.24
C SER A 124 27.85 -10.03 4.06
N MET A 125 27.21 -9.68 5.17
CA MET A 125 25.85 -9.14 5.21
C MET A 125 25.87 -7.71 5.74
N THR A 126 25.25 -6.79 5.02
CA THR A 126 25.10 -5.39 5.42
C THR A 126 23.80 -5.20 6.19
N TYR A 127 23.88 -4.50 7.31
CA TYR A 127 22.75 -4.05 8.10
C TYR A 127 22.66 -2.53 8.05
N GLN A 128 21.43 -2.02 7.92
CA GLN A 128 21.07 -0.62 8.15
C GLN A 128 19.91 -0.62 9.15
N ILE A 129 20.20 -0.21 10.37
CA ILE A 129 19.24 -0.23 11.48
C ILE A 129 18.89 1.20 11.84
N PRO A 130 17.64 1.66 11.68
CA PRO A 130 17.21 3.00 12.08
C PRO A 130 17.05 3.06 13.62
N ILE A 131 18.17 3.09 14.34
CA ILE A 131 18.20 2.99 15.81
C ILE A 131 17.44 4.12 16.50
N GLY A 132 17.29 5.27 15.83
CA GLY A 132 16.46 6.41 16.28
C GLY A 132 14.98 6.07 16.47
N ASN A 133 14.47 5.04 15.81
CA ASN A 133 13.10 4.53 16.00
C ASN A 133 12.93 3.74 17.32
N TYR A 134 14.03 3.31 17.93
CA TYR A 134 14.02 2.47 19.13
C TYR A 134 14.35 3.27 20.39
N PHE A 135 15.30 4.19 20.31
CA PHE A 135 15.66 5.08 21.41
C PHE A 135 16.31 6.37 20.91
N THR A 136 16.25 7.42 21.72
CA THR A 136 16.97 8.69 21.50
C THR A 136 17.71 9.09 22.77
N GLY A 137 18.64 10.03 22.65
CA GLY A 137 19.42 10.57 23.77
C GLY A 137 20.92 10.34 23.64
N THR A 138 21.65 10.77 24.66
CA THR A 138 23.12 10.69 24.66
C THR A 138 23.60 9.32 25.12
N THR A 139 24.53 8.74 24.37
CA THR A 139 25.25 7.50 24.66
C THR A 139 26.75 7.78 24.74
N ASN A 140 27.50 6.88 25.37
CA ASN A 140 28.95 7.01 25.60
C ASN A 140 29.75 5.87 24.98
N TYR A 141 29.11 4.78 24.59
CA TYR A 141 29.76 3.54 24.18
C TYR A 141 29.11 2.94 22.94
N LEU A 142 29.95 2.44 22.03
CA LEU A 142 29.57 1.48 21.00
C LEU A 142 29.83 0.08 21.57
N VAL A 143 28.80 -0.73 21.67
CA VAL A 143 28.84 -2.01 22.38
C VAL A 143 28.64 -3.19 21.45
N PHE A 144 29.30 -4.30 21.78
CA PHE A 144 29.25 -5.56 21.05
C PHE A 144 29.14 -6.69 22.06
N THR A 145 28.22 -7.61 21.81
CA THR A 145 28.09 -8.82 22.61
C THR A 145 28.31 -10.01 21.72
N ALA A 146 29.24 -10.88 22.11
CA ALA A 146 29.51 -12.15 21.49
C ALA A 146 29.44 -13.20 22.60
N ASP A 147 28.26 -13.81 22.75
CA ASP A 147 27.95 -14.79 23.80
C ASP A 147 27.98 -16.22 23.25
N ASP A 148 28.76 -17.06 23.91
CA ASP A 148 28.93 -18.47 23.61
C ASP A 148 29.42 -19.17 24.87
N ASP A 149 28.49 -19.49 25.76
CA ASP A 149 28.80 -20.13 27.04
C ASP A 149 29.17 -21.63 26.87
N ALA A 150 28.83 -22.19 25.70
CA ALA A 150 28.95 -23.60 25.41
C ALA A 150 30.41 -24.01 25.15
N ASN A 151 31.12 -23.28 24.29
CA ASN A 151 32.50 -23.61 23.94
C ASN A 151 33.42 -22.40 23.73
N ALA A 152 32.88 -21.17 23.74
CA ALA A 152 33.60 -19.92 23.47
C ALA A 152 34.37 -19.97 22.14
N SER A 153 33.69 -20.31 21.04
CA SER A 153 34.29 -20.42 19.70
C SER A 153 33.88 -19.34 18.70
N ILE A 154 33.18 -18.28 19.14
CA ILE A 154 32.81 -17.16 18.24
C ILE A 154 34.03 -16.70 17.46
N ASP A 155 33.79 -16.43 16.17
CA ASP A 155 34.72 -15.86 15.22
C ASP A 155 33.89 -15.03 14.22
N VAL A 156 33.76 -13.74 14.52
CA VAL A 156 33.02 -12.77 13.69
C VAL A 156 33.80 -11.48 13.53
N THR A 157 33.64 -10.84 12.39
CA THR A 157 34.21 -9.53 12.09
C THR A 157 33.09 -8.56 11.76
N PHE A 158 33.03 -7.46 12.49
CA PHE A 158 32.23 -6.30 12.11
C PHE A 158 33.08 -5.37 11.25
N LYS A 159 32.52 -4.86 10.16
CA LYS A 159 33.23 -3.96 9.22
C LYS A 159 32.41 -2.72 8.93
N ASN A 160 33.12 -1.66 8.55
CA ASN A 160 32.55 -0.45 7.97
C ASN A 160 31.39 0.15 8.80
N ILE A 161 31.52 0.13 10.12
CA ILE A 161 30.48 0.63 11.04
C ILE A 161 30.32 2.14 10.85
N LYS A 162 29.10 2.59 10.62
CA LYS A 162 28.74 4.01 10.45
C LYS A 162 27.57 4.34 11.37
N LEU A 163 27.58 5.55 11.88
CA LEU A 163 26.43 6.20 12.51
C LEU A 163 26.18 7.51 11.79
N TYR A 164 25.01 7.64 11.21
CA TYR A 164 24.64 8.83 10.46
C TYR A 164 23.19 9.20 10.68
N GLU A 165 22.90 10.48 10.45
CA GLU A 165 21.53 10.97 10.41
C GLU A 165 20.98 10.72 9.01
N ASN A 166 20.02 9.80 8.90
CA ASN A 166 19.23 9.64 7.69
C ASN A 166 18.13 10.69 7.67
N VAL A 167 18.55 11.94 7.55
CA VAL A 167 17.66 13.04 7.18
C VAL A 167 17.51 13.00 5.66
N ALA A 168 16.74 12.01 5.18
CA ALA A 168 16.14 12.12 3.86
C ALA A 168 15.41 13.47 3.81
N GLU A 169 15.46 14.16 2.66
CA GLU A 169 14.68 15.40 2.48
C GLU A 169 13.25 15.13 2.95
N PRO A 170 12.66 15.99 3.80
CA PRO A 170 11.32 15.75 4.35
C PRO A 170 10.29 15.50 3.24
N THR A 171 10.01 14.23 3.01
CA THR A 171 8.95 13.79 2.10
C THR A 171 7.59 13.96 2.77
N HIS A 172 6.60 14.41 2.00
CA HIS A 172 5.20 14.31 2.38
C HIS A 172 4.61 13.05 1.75
N TYR A 173 4.02 12.18 2.56
CA TYR A 173 3.39 10.93 2.12
C TYR A 173 1.86 11.02 2.14
N ASN A 174 1.24 10.42 1.14
CA ASN A 174 -0.21 10.27 1.05
C ASN A 174 -0.58 8.86 1.53
N LEU A 175 -1.19 8.76 2.72
CA LEU A 175 -1.40 7.49 3.44
C LEU A 175 -2.80 6.93 3.23
N TYR A 176 -2.87 5.66 2.87
CA TYR A 176 -4.09 4.93 2.59
C TYR A 176 -4.23 3.76 3.56
N ILE A 177 -5.41 3.63 4.18
CA ILE A 177 -5.70 2.50 5.06
C ILE A 177 -6.35 1.40 4.23
N LEU A 178 -5.86 0.16 4.34
CA LEU A 178 -6.52 -1.04 3.85
C LEU A 178 -6.91 -1.91 5.04
N SER A 179 -8.21 -2.14 5.23
CA SER A 179 -8.71 -2.92 6.36
C SER A 179 -9.90 -3.82 6.02
N GLY A 180 -10.23 -4.71 6.95
CA GLY A 180 -11.30 -5.69 6.84
C GLY A 180 -10.83 -7.13 7.04
N GLN A 181 -11.44 -8.07 6.32
CA GLN A 181 -11.28 -9.51 6.53
C GLN A 181 -10.36 -10.18 5.50
N SER A 182 -10.54 -11.48 5.24
CA SER A 182 -9.65 -12.31 4.44
C SER A 182 -9.47 -11.85 2.99
N ASN A 183 -10.46 -11.24 2.33
CA ASN A 183 -10.29 -10.67 0.99
C ASN A 183 -9.54 -9.32 1.01
N ALA A 184 -9.50 -8.61 2.14
CA ALA A 184 -8.56 -7.50 2.37
C ALA A 184 -7.15 -8.02 2.70
N SER A 185 -7.05 -9.07 3.54
CA SER A 185 -5.77 -9.74 3.85
C SER A 185 -5.11 -10.31 2.60
N GLY A 186 -5.91 -10.89 1.70
CA GLY A 186 -5.44 -11.58 0.53
C GLY A 186 -4.94 -13.00 0.81
N ARG A 187 -5.31 -13.93 -0.07
CA ARG A 187 -4.81 -15.32 -0.08
C ARG A 187 -4.28 -15.74 -1.45
N ALA A 188 -4.16 -14.79 -2.38
CA ALA A 188 -3.70 -15.05 -3.72
C ALA A 188 -2.18 -15.30 -3.71
N ASN A 189 -1.71 -16.26 -4.50
CA ASN A 189 -0.29 -16.59 -4.62
C ASN A 189 0.44 -15.58 -5.52
N PHE A 190 1.51 -14.97 -5.03
CA PHE A 190 2.28 -13.95 -5.73
C PHE A 190 3.23 -14.55 -6.77
N ALA A 191 4.04 -15.56 -6.40
CA ALA A 191 5.03 -16.15 -7.30
C ALA A 191 4.42 -16.66 -8.61
N GLY A 192 4.95 -16.13 -9.72
CA GLY A 192 4.58 -16.50 -11.08
C GLY A 192 3.24 -15.93 -11.56
N ASN A 193 2.50 -15.21 -10.72
CA ASN A 193 1.20 -14.62 -11.10
C ASN A 193 1.21 -13.10 -11.15
N VAL A 194 2.13 -12.44 -10.44
CA VAL A 194 2.24 -10.97 -10.41
C VAL A 194 3.49 -10.53 -11.18
N PRO A 195 3.34 -9.78 -12.29
CA PRO A 195 4.49 -9.21 -13.01
C PRO A 195 5.21 -8.18 -12.14
N ALA A 196 6.54 -8.11 -12.24
CA ALA A 196 7.32 -7.05 -11.60
C ALA A 196 6.93 -5.67 -12.14
N SER A 197 6.91 -4.66 -11.28
CA SER A 197 6.61 -3.27 -11.64
C SER A 197 7.51 -2.30 -10.89
N GLU A 198 8.01 -1.26 -11.57
CA GLU A 198 8.77 -0.17 -10.92
C GLU A 198 7.89 0.63 -9.94
N ALA A 199 6.56 0.59 -10.11
CA ALA A 199 5.62 1.23 -9.20
C ALA A 199 5.68 0.64 -7.78
N ASP A 200 6.09 -0.62 -7.63
CA ASP A 200 6.14 -1.30 -6.32
C ASP A 200 7.14 -0.62 -5.37
N ALA A 201 8.29 -0.20 -5.90
CA ALA A 201 9.33 0.52 -5.15
C ALA A 201 8.94 1.99 -4.85
N SER A 202 7.88 2.51 -5.48
CA SER A 202 7.41 3.88 -5.29
C SER A 202 6.33 4.00 -4.20
N VAL A 203 5.91 2.88 -3.61
CA VAL A 203 4.84 2.82 -2.60
C VAL A 203 5.42 2.29 -1.29
N LEU A 204 5.32 3.07 -0.22
CA LEU A 204 5.65 2.57 1.12
C LEU A 204 4.54 1.66 1.63
N TYR A 205 4.92 0.56 2.29
CA TYR A 205 3.97 -0.43 2.76
C TYR A 205 4.25 -0.84 4.20
N TYR A 206 3.28 -0.61 5.08
CA TYR A 206 3.26 -1.07 6.46
C TYR A 206 2.11 -2.06 6.62
N TYR A 207 2.35 -3.22 7.23
CA TYR A 207 1.29 -4.22 7.37
C TYR A 207 1.32 -5.00 8.68
N ASP A 208 0.11 -5.30 9.14
CA ASP A 208 -0.19 -6.29 10.17
C ASP A 208 -1.45 -7.07 9.72
N THR A 209 -1.26 -8.28 9.21
CA THR A 209 -2.31 -9.05 8.51
C THR A 209 -2.33 -10.52 8.89
N ASP A 210 -3.54 -11.07 9.08
CA ASP A 210 -3.77 -12.51 9.18
C ASP A 210 -4.26 -13.07 7.85
N THR A 211 -3.48 -13.99 7.26
CA THR A 211 -3.76 -14.66 5.99
C THR A 211 -4.41 -16.03 6.16
N THR A 212 -4.54 -16.55 7.38
CA THR A 212 -5.15 -17.87 7.67
C THR A 212 -6.52 -17.77 8.33
N GLY A 213 -6.81 -16.67 9.04
CA GLY A 213 -8.09 -16.40 9.70
C GLY A 213 -8.25 -17.10 11.05
N SER A 214 -7.13 -17.38 11.70
CA SER A 214 -7.05 -18.13 12.96
C SER A 214 -6.32 -17.36 14.06
N PHE A 215 -5.93 -16.10 13.81
CA PHE A 215 -5.10 -15.27 14.69
C PHE A 215 -3.76 -15.91 15.09
N SER A 216 -3.41 -17.06 14.51
CA SER A 216 -2.24 -17.85 14.85
C SER A 216 -1.05 -17.60 13.91
N ASN A 217 -1.27 -16.83 12.84
CA ASN A 217 -0.26 -16.59 11.81
C ASN A 217 -0.31 -15.12 11.32
N ILE A 218 -0.30 -14.20 12.29
CA ILE A 218 -0.23 -12.77 12.02
C ILE A 218 1.15 -12.45 11.42
N LYS A 219 1.15 -11.72 10.30
CA LYS A 219 2.36 -11.23 9.63
C LYS A 219 2.46 -9.73 9.84
N GLN A 220 3.59 -9.30 10.38
CA GLN A 220 3.88 -7.90 10.68
C GLN A 220 5.14 -7.47 9.94
N SER A 221 5.11 -6.27 9.36
CA SER A 221 6.32 -5.63 8.86
C SER A 221 7.12 -5.01 10.01
N ASN A 222 8.45 -5.00 9.90
CA ASN A 222 9.30 -4.26 10.82
C ASN A 222 9.48 -2.82 10.29
N GLY A 223 8.43 -2.00 10.42
CA GLY A 223 8.33 -0.68 9.81
C GLY A 223 7.84 -0.72 8.35
N TYR A 224 8.13 0.34 7.58
CA TYR A 224 7.76 0.43 6.17
C TYR A 224 8.72 -0.38 5.28
N THR A 225 8.15 -1.10 4.33
CA THR A 225 8.87 -1.81 3.26
C THR A 225 8.43 -1.28 1.88
N GLU A 226 9.06 -1.75 0.81
CA GLU A 226 8.47 -1.64 -0.53
C GLU A 226 7.18 -2.45 -0.63
N LEU A 227 6.30 -2.07 -1.56
CA LEU A 227 5.06 -2.78 -1.81
C LEU A 227 5.35 -4.18 -2.36
N GLY A 228 4.74 -5.19 -1.75
CA GLY A 228 5.01 -6.58 -2.12
C GLY A 228 4.18 -7.58 -1.32
N PRO A 229 4.39 -8.88 -1.54
CA PRO A 229 3.66 -9.91 -0.83
C PRO A 229 4.05 -9.96 0.64
N THR A 230 3.19 -10.57 1.45
CA THR A 230 3.47 -10.91 2.84
C THR A 230 4.37 -12.15 2.94
N SER A 231 4.87 -12.49 4.14
CA SER A 231 5.92 -13.49 4.38
C SER A 231 5.59 -14.97 4.06
N ASN A 232 4.58 -15.25 3.25
CA ASN A 232 4.24 -16.57 2.68
C ASN A 232 4.00 -16.49 1.16
N ASP A 233 4.45 -15.39 0.54
CA ASP A 233 4.24 -15.11 -0.88
C ASP A 233 2.76 -15.00 -1.27
N VAL A 234 1.93 -14.52 -0.32
CA VAL A 234 0.53 -14.20 -0.57
C VAL A 234 0.26 -12.70 -0.45
N PHE A 235 -0.71 -12.23 -1.22
CA PHE A 235 -1.06 -10.82 -1.31
C PHE A 235 -2.56 -10.58 -1.46
N GLY A 236 -2.99 -9.37 -1.12
CA GLY A 236 -4.35 -8.86 -1.27
C GLY A 236 -4.43 -7.71 -2.28
N PRO A 237 -5.44 -6.83 -2.17
CA PRO A 237 -5.63 -5.74 -3.12
C PRO A 237 -4.57 -4.64 -3.01
N GLU A 238 -3.68 -4.65 -2.02
CA GLU A 238 -2.64 -3.63 -1.81
C GLU A 238 -1.78 -3.38 -3.04
N ILE A 239 -1.43 -4.43 -3.81
CA ILE A 239 -0.61 -4.28 -5.01
C ILE A 239 -1.40 -3.58 -6.12
N GLY A 240 -2.66 -3.97 -6.34
CA GLY A 240 -3.53 -3.31 -7.31
C GLY A 240 -3.77 -1.84 -6.94
N ILE A 241 -4.07 -1.58 -5.67
CA ILE A 241 -4.28 -0.22 -5.14
C ILE A 241 -3.01 0.62 -5.35
N GLY A 242 -1.86 0.18 -4.85
CA GLY A 242 -0.62 0.95 -4.88
C GLY A 242 -0.16 1.24 -6.31
N ARG A 243 -0.22 0.25 -7.20
CA ARG A 243 0.16 0.45 -8.61
C ARG A 243 -0.77 1.42 -9.34
N THR A 244 -2.07 1.35 -9.08
CA THR A 244 -3.04 2.29 -9.68
C THR A 244 -2.85 3.71 -9.14
N LEU A 245 -2.56 3.89 -7.84
CA LEU A 245 -2.24 5.21 -7.30
C LEU A 245 -1.01 5.82 -8.00
N VAL A 246 0.05 5.04 -8.20
CA VAL A 246 1.24 5.49 -8.95
C VAL A 246 0.91 5.79 -10.42
N GLU A 247 0.12 4.95 -11.07
CA GLU A 247 -0.33 5.16 -12.47
C GLU A 247 -1.06 6.51 -12.64
N PHE A 248 -1.85 6.91 -11.65
CA PHE A 248 -2.57 8.18 -11.63
C PHE A 248 -1.76 9.33 -11.01
N ASN A 249 -0.45 9.18 -10.90
CA ASN A 249 0.50 10.18 -10.41
C ASN A 249 0.25 10.64 -8.96
N GLU A 250 -0.29 9.77 -8.11
CA GLU A 250 -0.34 10.05 -6.68
C GLU A 250 1.09 10.21 -6.14
N SER A 251 1.33 11.32 -5.44
CA SER A 251 2.66 11.63 -4.92
C SER A 251 2.95 10.86 -3.64
N ASN A 252 4.04 10.10 -3.63
CA ASN A 252 4.54 9.34 -2.47
C ASN A 252 3.44 8.56 -1.72
N PRO A 253 2.71 7.65 -2.41
CA PRO A 253 1.69 6.85 -1.76
C PRO A 253 2.30 5.93 -0.70
N ALA A 254 1.60 5.77 0.42
CA ALA A 254 1.92 4.78 1.44
C ALA A 254 0.64 4.03 1.85
N ILE A 255 0.74 2.72 2.07
CA ILE A 255 -0.39 1.88 2.49
C ILE A 255 -0.14 1.35 3.90
N ILE A 256 -1.12 1.52 4.78
CA ILE A 256 -1.22 0.89 6.10
C ILE A 256 -2.26 -0.21 5.98
N LYS A 257 -1.82 -1.47 6.01
CA LYS A 257 -2.71 -2.64 5.96
C LYS A 257 -2.88 -3.25 7.33
N PHE A 258 -4.10 -3.23 7.85
CA PHE A 258 -4.46 -3.94 9.06
C PHE A 258 -5.71 -4.80 8.84
N THR A 259 -5.56 -6.12 8.80
CA THR A 259 -6.63 -7.03 8.40
C THR A 259 -6.66 -8.31 9.23
N ARG A 260 -7.85 -8.89 9.40
CA ARG A 260 -8.04 -10.15 10.15
C ARG A 260 -9.07 -11.05 9.47
N GLY A 261 -8.63 -12.19 8.95
CA GLY A 261 -9.51 -13.15 8.29
C GLY A 261 -10.60 -13.71 9.21
N GLY A 262 -11.80 -13.92 8.67
CA GLY A 262 -12.92 -14.56 9.40
C GLY A 262 -13.64 -13.65 10.41
N THR A 263 -13.30 -12.36 10.48
CA THR A 263 -13.83 -11.44 11.48
C THR A 263 -15.13 -10.75 11.05
N ASN A 264 -15.95 -10.40 12.03
CA ASN A 264 -17.28 -9.82 11.85
C ASN A 264 -17.36 -8.39 12.39
N LEU A 265 -18.22 -7.57 11.79
CA LEU A 265 -18.38 -6.17 12.16
C LEU A 265 -19.13 -5.99 13.47
N ASP A 266 -20.05 -6.89 13.78
CA ASP A 266 -20.92 -6.84 14.97
C ASP A 266 -20.15 -6.95 16.31
N GLU A 267 -19.08 -7.75 16.38
CA GLU A 267 -18.34 -7.99 17.63
C GLU A 267 -16.85 -7.67 17.52
N ASP A 268 -16.18 -8.05 16.41
CA ASP A 268 -14.72 -7.96 16.34
C ASP A 268 -14.26 -6.53 16.03
N TRP A 269 -14.99 -5.84 15.15
CA TRP A 269 -14.71 -4.47 14.70
C TRP A 269 -15.63 -3.42 15.34
N ASP A 270 -16.47 -3.77 16.32
CA ASP A 270 -17.31 -2.81 17.03
C ASP A 270 -16.43 -1.77 17.75
N PRO A 271 -16.56 -0.46 17.41
CA PRO A 271 -15.81 0.61 18.07
C PRO A 271 -16.08 0.73 19.57
N ASN A 272 -17.20 0.20 20.05
CA ASN A 272 -17.62 0.27 21.45
C ASN A 272 -17.30 -1.01 22.23
N ALA A 273 -16.70 -2.01 21.59
CA ALA A 273 -16.36 -3.27 22.24
C ALA A 273 -15.40 -3.05 23.41
N SER A 274 -15.76 -3.55 24.59
CA SER A 274 -14.90 -3.53 25.79
C SER A 274 -14.20 -4.86 26.06
N SER A 275 -14.48 -5.87 25.26
CA SER A 275 -13.91 -7.22 25.34
C SER A 275 -14.04 -7.93 23.99
N GLY A 276 -13.23 -8.97 23.74
CA GLY A 276 -13.18 -9.67 22.46
C GLY A 276 -11.87 -9.40 21.74
N HIS A 277 -11.88 -9.42 20.41
CA HIS A 277 -10.67 -9.18 19.62
C HIS A 277 -10.26 -7.69 19.55
N LEU A 278 -11.18 -6.76 19.80
CA LEU A 278 -10.90 -5.31 19.88
C LEU A 278 -10.21 -4.73 18.62
N LEU A 279 -10.60 -5.19 17.44
CA LEU A 279 -9.87 -4.89 16.20
C LEU A 279 -9.98 -3.44 15.76
N TYR A 280 -11.06 -2.75 16.12
CA TYR A 280 -11.16 -1.31 15.90
C TYR A 280 -10.08 -0.53 16.67
N SER A 281 -9.89 -0.85 17.95
CA SER A 281 -8.86 -0.22 18.78
C SER A 281 -7.46 -0.56 18.28
N GLU A 282 -7.25 -1.80 17.83
CA GLU A 282 -5.98 -2.22 17.26
C GLU A 282 -5.70 -1.53 15.91
N LEU A 283 -6.71 -1.32 15.05
CA LEU A 283 -6.57 -0.54 13.82
C LEU A 283 -6.07 0.87 14.11
N LEU A 284 -6.65 1.56 15.10
CA LEU A 284 -6.19 2.90 15.50
C LEU A 284 -4.75 2.87 16.03
N ARG A 285 -4.39 1.85 16.82
CA ARG A 285 -3.02 1.67 17.32
C ARG A 285 -2.01 1.50 16.17
N GLN A 286 -2.37 0.73 15.14
CA GLN A 286 -1.50 0.46 13.99
C GLN A 286 -1.34 1.70 13.10
N ILE A 287 -2.40 2.51 12.95
CA ILE A 287 -2.32 3.80 12.28
C ILE A 287 -1.39 4.75 13.03
N ASP A 288 -1.50 4.83 14.36
CA ASP A 288 -0.63 5.66 15.21
C ASP A 288 0.83 5.23 15.13
N GLU A 289 1.09 3.92 15.18
CA GLU A 289 2.45 3.37 15.06
C GLU A 289 3.07 3.69 13.69
N ALA A 290 2.34 3.40 12.59
CA ALA A 290 2.82 3.65 11.24
C ALA A 290 3.08 5.15 10.97
N THR A 291 2.18 6.02 11.41
CA THR A 291 2.35 7.49 11.25
C THR A 291 3.45 8.06 12.14
N SER A 292 3.67 7.48 13.33
CA SER A 292 4.80 7.82 14.21
C SER A 292 6.13 7.47 13.57
N LEU A 293 6.25 6.35 12.85
CA LEU A 293 7.47 6.00 12.12
C LEU A 293 7.85 7.07 11.08
N LEU A 294 6.87 7.61 10.33
CA LEU A 294 7.13 8.68 9.37
C LEU A 294 7.55 9.98 10.05
N THR A 295 6.82 10.40 11.08
CA THR A 295 7.09 11.67 11.77
C THR A 295 8.41 11.66 12.54
N ASN A 296 8.75 10.53 13.19
CA ASN A 296 10.05 10.33 13.81
C ASN A 296 11.19 10.32 12.78
N ALA A 297 10.94 9.79 11.58
CA ALA A 297 11.89 9.87 10.47
C ALA A 297 11.98 11.28 9.82
N GLY A 298 11.18 12.26 10.26
CA GLY A 298 11.24 13.64 9.78
C GLY A 298 10.36 13.90 8.56
N HIS A 299 9.51 12.94 8.22
CA HIS A 299 8.53 13.05 7.15
C HIS A 299 7.22 13.65 7.67
N SER A 300 6.39 14.10 6.74
CA SER A 300 5.01 14.51 7.02
C SER A 300 4.05 13.61 6.25
N TYR A 301 2.78 13.61 6.65
CA TYR A 301 1.78 12.78 5.99
C TYR A 301 0.41 13.43 5.95
N THR A 302 -0.41 13.00 5.00
CA THR A 302 -1.86 13.18 4.99
C THR A 302 -2.52 11.82 4.93
N LEU A 303 -3.43 11.52 5.85
CA LEU A 303 -4.25 10.33 5.77
C LEU A 303 -5.38 10.58 4.75
N LYS A 304 -5.36 9.84 3.65
CA LYS A 304 -6.17 10.09 2.44
C LYS A 304 -7.50 9.36 2.44
N GLY A 305 -7.60 8.17 3.01
CA GLY A 305 -8.85 7.41 3.00
C GLY A 305 -8.73 5.97 3.50
N LEU A 306 -9.87 5.29 3.58
CA LEU A 306 -10.01 3.88 3.94
C LEU A 306 -10.54 3.06 2.75
N PHE A 307 -9.86 1.96 2.44
CA PHE A 307 -10.39 0.84 1.67
C PHE A 307 -10.87 -0.23 2.64
N TRP A 308 -12.18 -0.50 2.64
CA TRP A 308 -12.83 -1.44 3.56
C TRP A 308 -13.37 -2.65 2.82
N ALA A 309 -12.83 -3.85 3.11
CA ALA A 309 -13.33 -5.10 2.53
C ALA A 309 -13.65 -6.15 3.61
N GLN A 310 -14.91 -6.14 4.04
CA GLN A 310 -15.46 -6.97 5.10
C GLN A 310 -16.96 -7.21 4.86
N GLY A 311 -17.51 -8.30 5.37
CA GLY A 311 -18.97 -8.49 5.46
C GLY A 311 -19.40 -9.94 5.38
N ALA A 312 -18.56 -10.83 4.85
CA ALA A 312 -18.97 -12.22 4.64
C ALA A 312 -19.22 -12.97 5.96
N SER A 313 -18.51 -12.64 7.05
CA SER A 313 -18.77 -13.24 8.36
C SER A 313 -20.08 -12.74 9.00
N ASP A 314 -20.59 -11.58 8.58
CA ASP A 314 -21.85 -11.01 9.06
C ASP A 314 -23.06 -11.50 8.26
N ALA A 315 -22.86 -12.07 7.06
CA ALA A 315 -23.88 -12.71 6.24
C ALA A 315 -24.43 -13.99 6.91
N THR A 316 -25.22 -13.78 7.96
CA THR A 316 -25.86 -14.76 8.84
C THR A 316 -27.17 -14.18 9.37
N GLU A 317 -28.09 -15.05 9.79
CA GLU A 317 -29.36 -14.64 10.41
C GLU A 317 -29.19 -13.69 11.59
N ALA A 318 -28.15 -13.90 12.39
CA ALA A 318 -27.94 -13.17 13.64
C ALA A 318 -27.43 -11.73 13.43
N ARG A 319 -26.60 -11.49 12.40
CA ARG A 319 -25.84 -10.23 12.26
C ARG A 319 -26.31 -9.32 11.13
N THR A 320 -26.95 -9.89 10.11
CA THR A 320 -27.36 -9.13 8.91
C THR A 320 -28.28 -7.95 9.24
N ALA A 321 -29.16 -8.10 10.22
CA ALA A 321 -30.14 -7.05 10.58
C ALA A 321 -29.52 -5.79 11.20
N VAL A 322 -28.29 -5.86 11.70
CA VAL A 322 -27.58 -4.75 12.35
C VAL A 322 -26.37 -4.26 11.55
N TYR A 323 -26.04 -4.90 10.43
CA TYR A 323 -24.83 -4.59 9.67
C TYR A 323 -24.79 -3.15 9.15
N GLU A 324 -25.90 -2.64 8.60
CA GLU A 324 -25.98 -1.27 8.08
C GLU A 324 -25.69 -0.21 9.15
N SER A 325 -26.32 -0.34 10.32
CA SER A 325 -26.08 0.55 11.45
C SER A 325 -24.66 0.41 11.97
N ASN A 326 -24.16 -0.81 12.11
CA ASN A 326 -22.80 -1.05 12.62
C ASN A 326 -21.74 -0.47 11.67
N LEU A 327 -21.92 -0.57 10.35
CA LEU A 327 -21.00 0.00 9.36
C LEU A 327 -21.05 1.53 9.36
N THR A 328 -22.26 2.10 9.46
CA THR A 328 -22.45 3.55 9.59
C THR A 328 -21.73 4.07 10.85
N ASP A 329 -21.92 3.41 11.99
CA ASP A 329 -21.29 3.77 13.26
C ASP A 329 -19.77 3.57 13.23
N PHE A 330 -19.28 2.49 12.61
CA PHE A 330 -17.84 2.24 12.41
C PHE A 330 -17.18 3.39 11.65
N ILE A 331 -17.75 3.79 10.50
CA ILE A 331 -17.22 4.88 9.67
C ILE A 331 -17.25 6.20 10.44
N ALA A 332 -18.39 6.51 11.08
CA ALA A 332 -18.55 7.72 11.86
C ALA A 332 -17.56 7.79 13.02
N ARG A 333 -17.32 6.66 13.73
CA ARG A 333 -16.34 6.61 14.80
C ARG A 333 -14.92 6.74 14.30
N LEU A 334 -14.56 6.05 13.23
CA LEU A 334 -13.22 6.15 12.63
C LEU A 334 -12.89 7.59 12.25
N ARG A 335 -13.81 8.29 11.59
CA ARG A 335 -13.66 9.72 11.26
C ARG A 335 -13.49 10.60 12.49
N ALA A 336 -14.29 10.37 13.53
CA ALA A 336 -14.20 11.13 14.77
C ALA A 336 -12.87 10.92 15.50
N ASP A 337 -12.42 9.67 15.62
CA ASP A 337 -11.25 9.30 16.39
C ASP A 337 -9.94 9.66 15.66
N LEU A 338 -9.95 9.65 14.31
CA LEU A 338 -8.86 10.19 13.48
C LEU A 338 -8.90 11.73 13.36
N GLY A 339 -10.01 12.37 13.72
CA GLY A 339 -10.20 13.81 13.56
C GLY A 339 -10.37 14.27 12.11
N ILE A 340 -10.83 13.39 11.22
CA ILE A 340 -11.01 13.64 9.78
C ILE A 340 -12.48 13.41 9.42
N PRO A 341 -13.36 14.43 9.57
CA PRO A 341 -14.80 14.26 9.41
C PRO A 341 -15.23 13.85 8.00
N GLU A 342 -14.46 14.22 6.97
CA GLU A 342 -14.75 13.92 5.57
C GLU A 342 -13.83 12.82 5.00
N LEU A 343 -13.29 11.93 5.85
CA LEU A 343 -12.39 10.87 5.40
C LEU A 343 -13.08 10.04 4.31
N PRO A 344 -12.51 9.95 3.09
CA PRO A 344 -13.03 9.11 2.03
C PRO A 344 -13.01 7.63 2.42
N VAL A 345 -14.13 6.93 2.19
CA VAL A 345 -14.24 5.48 2.46
C VAL A 345 -14.74 4.74 1.22
N ILE A 346 -13.95 3.80 0.73
CA ILE A 346 -14.35 2.92 -0.38
C ILE A 346 -14.71 1.55 0.18
N ILE A 347 -15.98 1.18 0.05
CA ILE A 347 -16.55 -0.06 0.56
C ILE A 347 -16.53 -1.11 -0.55
N ALA A 348 -15.80 -2.20 -0.33
CA ALA A 348 -15.86 -3.35 -1.23
C ALA A 348 -17.12 -4.16 -0.96
N ARG A 349 -17.99 -4.26 -1.96
CA ARG A 349 -19.18 -5.11 -1.88
C ARG A 349 -18.76 -6.57 -1.73
N THR A 350 -19.23 -7.23 -0.67
CA THR A 350 -18.84 -8.62 -0.36
C THR A 350 -19.24 -9.56 -1.49
N SER A 351 -18.29 -10.33 -2.03
CA SER A 351 -18.59 -11.27 -3.11
C SER A 351 -18.95 -12.67 -2.61
N GLU A 352 -18.37 -13.10 -1.49
CA GLU A 352 -18.45 -14.46 -0.91
C GLU A 352 -19.89 -14.95 -0.67
N LYS A 353 -20.11 -16.28 -0.61
CA LYS A 353 -21.41 -16.94 -0.34
C LYS A 353 -22.48 -16.79 -1.44
N ASP A 354 -22.12 -17.07 -2.69
CA ASP A 354 -23.04 -16.94 -3.84
C ASP A 354 -24.41 -17.59 -3.61
N GLY A 355 -25.48 -16.83 -3.88
CA GLY A 355 -26.86 -17.29 -3.74
C GLY A 355 -27.40 -17.34 -2.30
N ASP A 356 -26.63 -16.92 -1.30
CA ASP A 356 -27.09 -16.78 0.08
C ASP A 356 -27.88 -15.47 0.25
N ALA A 357 -29.13 -15.57 0.71
CA ALA A 357 -29.98 -14.39 0.95
C ALA A 357 -29.39 -13.43 2.00
N TYR A 358 -28.60 -13.92 2.96
CA TYR A 358 -27.94 -13.06 3.93
C TYR A 358 -26.81 -12.25 3.31
N ARG A 359 -26.11 -12.79 2.31
CA ARG A 359 -25.11 -12.04 1.54
C ARG A 359 -25.78 -10.88 0.81
N ASP A 360 -26.90 -11.11 0.15
CA ASP A 360 -27.58 -10.06 -0.63
C ASP A 360 -28.05 -8.90 0.27
N LEU A 361 -28.46 -9.20 1.50
CA LEU A 361 -28.78 -8.19 2.51
C LEU A 361 -27.54 -7.42 2.99
N ILE A 362 -26.40 -8.09 3.20
CA ILE A 362 -25.12 -7.42 3.51
C ILE A 362 -24.68 -6.51 2.36
N GLN A 363 -24.78 -6.99 1.11
CA GLN A 363 -24.47 -6.18 -0.07
C GLN A 363 -25.37 -4.94 -0.16
N SER A 364 -26.67 -5.10 0.08
CA SER A 364 -27.63 -3.99 0.09
C SER A 364 -27.30 -2.96 1.17
N ALA A 365 -26.93 -3.42 2.37
CA ALA A 365 -26.49 -2.55 3.45
C ALA A 365 -25.20 -1.79 3.11
N GLN A 366 -24.20 -2.45 2.50
CA GLN A 366 -22.96 -1.83 2.05
C GLN A 366 -23.20 -0.70 1.05
N MET A 367 -24.05 -0.95 0.05
CA MET A 367 -24.42 0.06 -0.95
C MET A 367 -25.20 1.21 -0.30
N SER A 368 -26.17 0.90 0.57
CA SER A 368 -26.99 1.93 1.26
C SER A 368 -26.14 2.86 2.14
N VAL A 369 -25.13 2.33 2.86
CA VAL A 369 -24.21 3.16 3.65
C VAL A 369 -23.36 4.06 2.75
N ALA A 370 -22.82 3.53 1.65
CA ALA A 370 -22.02 4.31 0.72
C ALA A 370 -22.85 5.44 0.07
N GLU A 371 -24.05 5.14 -0.43
CA GLU A 371 -24.92 6.09 -1.13
C GLU A 371 -25.48 7.19 -0.21
N ALA A 372 -25.59 6.91 1.09
CA ALA A 372 -26.04 7.89 2.08
C ALA A 372 -24.94 8.88 2.51
N ASP A 373 -23.69 8.66 2.11
CA ASP A 373 -22.52 9.41 2.55
C ASP A 373 -21.75 9.99 1.35
N SER A 374 -21.71 11.31 1.23
CA SER A 374 -21.04 11.99 0.12
C SER A 374 -19.52 11.80 0.09
N HIS A 375 -18.93 11.22 1.14
CA HIS A 375 -17.52 10.88 1.23
C HIS A 375 -17.30 9.37 1.29
N ALA A 376 -18.26 8.59 0.80
CA ALA A 376 -18.10 7.16 0.58
C ALA A 376 -18.49 6.77 -0.84
N ASP A 377 -17.94 5.66 -1.30
CA ASP A 377 -18.32 5.00 -2.55
C ASP A 377 -18.18 3.49 -2.37
N TRP A 378 -18.73 2.70 -3.29
CA TRP A 378 -18.67 1.25 -3.24
C TRP A 378 -18.21 0.61 -4.55
N VAL A 379 -17.55 -0.54 -4.43
CA VAL A 379 -17.00 -1.28 -5.58
C VAL A 379 -17.59 -2.67 -5.66
N ASN A 380 -18.14 -3.02 -6.83
CA ASN A 380 -18.50 -4.39 -7.13
C ASN A 380 -17.27 -5.26 -7.43
N ALA A 381 -17.23 -6.43 -6.79
CA ALA A 381 -16.21 -7.45 -7.00
C ALA A 381 -16.83 -8.86 -7.17
N SER A 382 -18.14 -8.94 -7.43
CA SER A 382 -18.87 -10.22 -7.54
C SER A 382 -18.55 -11.00 -8.81
N ASP A 383 -18.14 -10.30 -9.87
CA ASP A 383 -17.73 -10.86 -11.18
C ASP A 383 -16.31 -11.45 -11.16
N LEU A 384 -15.55 -11.18 -10.10
CA LEU A 384 -14.16 -11.58 -9.99
C LEU A 384 -14.02 -13.07 -9.63
N SER A 385 -13.00 -13.71 -10.21
CA SER A 385 -12.77 -15.15 -10.04
C SER A 385 -12.15 -15.48 -8.68
N ARG A 386 -12.55 -16.62 -8.12
CA ARG A 386 -12.11 -17.14 -6.81
C ARG A 386 -11.62 -18.57 -6.95
N PHE A 387 -10.54 -18.90 -6.22
CA PHE A 387 -9.89 -20.21 -6.37
C PHE A 387 -10.39 -21.28 -5.38
N ASP A 388 -11.00 -20.88 -4.27
CA ASP A 388 -11.55 -21.78 -3.24
C ASP A 388 -13.04 -21.52 -2.95
N GLY A 389 -13.70 -20.74 -3.81
CA GLY A 389 -15.09 -20.31 -3.66
C GLY A 389 -15.29 -19.10 -2.72
N SER A 390 -14.25 -18.63 -2.03
CA SER A 390 -14.32 -17.47 -1.13
C SER A 390 -13.30 -16.38 -1.44
N HIS A 391 -12.06 -16.76 -1.79
CA HIS A 391 -10.95 -15.83 -1.95
C HIS A 391 -10.56 -15.66 -3.42
N TYR A 392 -10.31 -14.41 -3.81
CA TYR A 392 -9.94 -14.06 -5.18
C TYR A 392 -8.62 -14.71 -5.60
N ASP A 393 -8.54 -15.11 -6.86
CA ASP A 393 -7.26 -15.49 -7.48
C ASP A 393 -6.37 -14.27 -7.75
N ALA A 394 -5.11 -14.52 -8.12
CA ALA A 394 -4.12 -13.47 -8.29
C ALA A 394 -4.49 -12.43 -9.38
N PRO A 395 -4.95 -12.81 -10.58
CA PRO A 395 -5.45 -11.83 -11.55
C PRO A 395 -6.61 -11.00 -11.01
N SER A 396 -7.56 -11.65 -10.33
CA SER A 396 -8.76 -11.02 -9.81
C SER A 396 -8.47 -10.04 -8.66
N VAL A 397 -7.56 -10.38 -7.74
CA VAL A 397 -7.24 -9.48 -6.62
C VAL A 397 -6.48 -8.23 -7.07
N LEU A 398 -5.74 -8.30 -8.18
CA LEU A 398 -5.14 -7.11 -8.81
C LEU A 398 -6.21 -6.18 -9.38
N ILE A 399 -7.18 -6.73 -10.13
CA ILE A 399 -8.32 -5.96 -10.66
C ILE A 399 -9.16 -5.38 -9.51
N PHE A 400 -9.34 -6.15 -8.44
CA PHE A 400 -10.05 -5.69 -7.26
C PHE A 400 -9.38 -4.45 -6.66
N GLY A 401 -8.05 -4.48 -6.47
CA GLY A 401 -7.30 -3.32 -5.98
C GLY A 401 -7.36 -2.12 -6.92
N GLU A 402 -7.28 -2.34 -8.23
CA GLU A 402 -7.41 -1.29 -9.26
C GLU A 402 -8.78 -0.59 -9.16
N ARG A 403 -9.87 -1.35 -9.04
CA ARG A 403 -11.23 -0.80 -8.93
C ARG A 403 -11.39 0.04 -7.66
N LEU A 404 -10.86 -0.44 -6.53
CA LEU A 404 -10.86 0.30 -5.27
C LEU A 404 -10.15 1.65 -5.42
N ALA A 405 -8.93 1.67 -5.95
CA ALA A 405 -8.18 2.91 -6.14
C ALA A 405 -8.86 3.87 -7.13
N LYS A 406 -9.43 3.37 -8.24
CA LYS A 406 -10.15 4.21 -9.21
C LYS A 406 -11.41 4.85 -8.62
N SER A 407 -12.16 4.12 -7.80
CA SER A 407 -13.31 4.67 -7.08
C SER A 407 -12.87 5.76 -6.09
N PHE A 408 -11.78 5.53 -5.34
CA PHE A 408 -11.19 6.57 -4.49
C PHE A 408 -10.82 7.85 -5.25
N LEU A 409 -10.07 7.72 -6.35
CA LEU A 409 -9.62 8.86 -7.16
C LEU A 409 -10.80 9.60 -7.79
N THR A 410 -11.85 8.87 -8.16
CA THR A 410 -13.12 9.44 -8.66
C THR A 410 -13.80 10.29 -7.60
N LEU A 411 -13.96 9.74 -6.39
CA LEU A 411 -14.63 10.37 -5.28
C LEU A 411 -13.91 11.65 -4.80
N THR A 412 -12.57 11.65 -4.82
CA THR A 412 -11.76 12.68 -4.15
C THR A 412 -11.23 13.77 -5.06
N ASP A 413 -10.78 13.42 -6.26
CA ASP A 413 -10.14 14.37 -7.17
C ASP A 413 -11.04 14.78 -8.33
N GLY A 414 -12.26 14.23 -8.37
CA GLY A 414 -13.23 14.55 -9.41
C GLY A 414 -12.77 14.12 -10.80
N TYR A 415 -11.86 13.13 -10.90
CA TYR A 415 -11.41 12.58 -12.18
C TYR A 415 -12.57 12.07 -13.06
N TYR A 416 -13.78 11.92 -12.50
CA TYR A 416 -15.02 11.67 -13.24
C TYR A 416 -16.17 12.66 -12.95
N SER A 417 -15.96 13.74 -12.19
CA SER A 417 -17.05 14.65 -11.79
C SER A 417 -17.37 15.74 -12.81
N ASN A 418 -17.45 15.40 -14.10
CA ASN A 418 -18.01 16.31 -15.10
C ASN A 418 -18.68 15.58 -16.27
N TRP A 419 -19.58 14.65 -15.96
CA TRP A 419 -20.71 14.35 -16.84
C TRP A 419 -21.95 14.03 -15.98
N SER A 420 -22.76 15.05 -15.71
CA SER A 420 -24.17 14.82 -15.41
C SER A 420 -24.89 14.68 -16.76
N GLU A 421 -25.27 13.48 -17.17
CA GLU A 421 -26.25 13.32 -18.25
C GLU A 421 -27.66 13.51 -17.66
N SER A 422 -28.29 14.64 -17.95
CA SER A 422 -29.73 14.81 -17.73
C SER A 422 -30.50 14.17 -18.89
N TYR A 423 -31.15 13.02 -18.65
CA TYR A 423 -32.08 12.43 -19.63
C TYR A 423 -33.53 12.78 -19.31
N ASP A 424 -34.29 13.14 -20.35
CA ASP A 424 -35.74 13.30 -20.29
C ASP A 424 -36.42 11.93 -20.33
N TRP A 425 -36.82 11.45 -19.14
CA TRP A 425 -37.45 10.15 -18.94
C TRP A 425 -38.94 10.18 -19.33
N GLY A 426 -39.25 10.04 -20.62
CA GLY A 426 -40.62 9.85 -21.14
C GLY A 426 -41.36 8.61 -20.56
N GLU A 427 -42.29 8.00 -21.31
CA GLU A 427 -43.21 6.90 -20.87
C GLU A 427 -42.53 5.55 -20.44
N THR A 428 -41.33 5.58 -19.87
CA THR A 428 -40.59 4.42 -19.34
C THR A 428 -41.12 4.05 -17.94
N PRO A 429 -41.43 2.76 -17.66
CA PRO A 429 -41.80 2.26 -16.33
C PRO A 429 -40.77 2.65 -15.26
N VAL A 430 -41.23 2.91 -14.03
CA VAL A 430 -40.39 3.41 -12.91
C VAL A 430 -39.21 2.48 -12.58
N GLU A 431 -39.40 1.19 -12.80
CA GLU A 431 -38.44 0.11 -12.52
C GLU A 431 -37.20 0.15 -13.44
N LEU A 432 -37.27 0.88 -14.56
CA LEU A 432 -36.22 0.99 -15.59
C LEU A 432 -35.58 2.39 -15.63
N ARG A 433 -35.74 3.18 -14.56
CA ARG A 433 -35.25 4.56 -14.47
C ARG A 433 -33.95 4.71 -13.70
N ASP A 434 -33.47 3.62 -13.11
CA ASP A 434 -32.13 3.57 -12.54
C ASP A 434 -31.13 3.29 -13.66
N SER A 435 -30.28 4.26 -13.98
CA SER A 435 -29.28 4.13 -15.05
C SER A 435 -28.24 3.06 -14.76
N GLU A 436 -28.03 2.72 -13.48
CA GLU A 436 -27.05 1.75 -13.01
C GLU A 436 -27.65 0.39 -12.65
N GLY A 437 -28.98 0.25 -12.72
CA GLY A 437 -29.63 -1.04 -12.52
C GLY A 437 -29.24 -2.04 -13.60
N ASP A 438 -29.03 -3.30 -13.21
CA ASP A 438 -28.80 -4.46 -14.08
C ASP A 438 -29.88 -5.50 -13.72
N PRO A 439 -31.09 -5.43 -14.29
CA PRO A 439 -32.25 -6.20 -13.85
C PRO A 439 -32.24 -7.66 -14.30
N ASP A 440 -31.51 -7.98 -15.37
CA ASP A 440 -31.40 -9.32 -15.92
C ASP A 440 -30.07 -10.01 -15.55
N HIS A 441 -29.20 -9.29 -14.85
CA HIS A 441 -27.96 -9.74 -14.22
C HIS A 441 -26.93 -10.21 -15.24
N ASP A 442 -26.91 -9.60 -16.42
CA ASP A 442 -25.97 -9.93 -17.48
C ASP A 442 -24.65 -9.15 -17.39
N GLY A 443 -24.59 -8.17 -16.47
CA GLY A 443 -23.42 -7.36 -16.17
C GLY A 443 -23.37 -6.03 -16.89
N LEU A 444 -24.41 -5.66 -17.66
CA LEU A 444 -24.58 -4.34 -18.24
C LEU A 444 -25.58 -3.52 -17.44
N SER A 445 -25.32 -2.23 -17.27
CA SER A 445 -26.33 -1.33 -16.70
C SER A 445 -27.38 -0.96 -17.73
N ASN A 446 -28.59 -0.61 -17.27
CA ASN A 446 -29.70 -0.14 -18.10
C ASN A 446 -29.28 0.96 -19.09
N ALA A 447 -28.34 1.83 -18.69
CA ALA A 447 -27.78 2.87 -19.54
C ALA A 447 -26.85 2.31 -20.64
N ALA A 448 -26.00 1.33 -20.29
CA ALA A 448 -25.13 0.64 -21.22
C ALA A 448 -25.94 -0.17 -22.25
N GLU A 449 -26.97 -0.89 -21.83
CA GLU A 449 -27.82 -1.68 -22.70
C GLU A 449 -28.63 -0.82 -23.67
N ARG A 450 -29.22 0.28 -23.19
CA ARG A 450 -29.90 1.24 -24.07
C ARG A 450 -28.95 1.92 -25.07
N ALA A 451 -27.70 2.18 -24.69
CA ALA A 451 -26.69 2.70 -25.60
C ALA A 451 -26.27 1.67 -26.66
N LEU A 452 -26.34 0.39 -26.34
CA LEU A 452 -26.07 -0.75 -27.23
C LEU A 452 -27.31 -1.18 -28.04
N GLY A 453 -28.50 -0.67 -27.70
CA GLY A 453 -29.78 -1.02 -28.34
C GLY A 453 -30.30 -2.40 -27.93
N THR A 454 -29.84 -2.91 -26.79
CA THR A 454 -30.25 -4.18 -26.18
C THR A 454 -31.35 -3.94 -25.15
N ASP A 455 -32.02 -5.00 -24.69
CA ASP A 455 -33.22 -4.90 -23.85
C ASP A 455 -32.86 -5.22 -22.39
N PRO A 456 -32.96 -4.26 -21.45
CA PRO A 456 -32.50 -4.37 -20.06
C PRO A 456 -33.17 -5.40 -19.16
N LEU A 457 -33.94 -6.29 -19.75
CA LEU A 457 -34.73 -7.32 -19.09
C LEU A 457 -34.46 -8.71 -19.69
N THR A 458 -33.49 -8.83 -20.59
CA THR A 458 -33.20 -10.06 -21.34
C THR A 458 -31.71 -10.26 -21.55
N GLY A 459 -31.09 -11.01 -20.64
CA GLY A 459 -29.64 -11.13 -20.61
C GLY A 459 -28.99 -11.49 -21.95
N ASP A 460 -28.06 -10.64 -22.37
CA ASP A 460 -27.29 -10.76 -23.59
C ASP A 460 -25.79 -10.82 -23.33
N ALA A 461 -25.10 -11.70 -24.06
CA ALA A 461 -23.73 -12.08 -23.72
C ALA A 461 -22.70 -11.06 -24.27
N HIS A 462 -22.42 -9.95 -23.58
CA HIS A 462 -21.44 -8.95 -24.02
C HIS A 462 -20.51 -8.37 -22.93
N ASN A 463 -19.18 -8.43 -23.17
CA ASN A 463 -18.12 -7.79 -22.36
C ASN A 463 -17.51 -6.60 -23.13
N ALA A 464 -17.57 -5.37 -22.61
CA ALA A 464 -16.86 -4.20 -23.14
C ALA A 464 -15.92 -3.57 -22.08
N VAL A 465 -14.73 -3.11 -22.49
CA VAL A 465 -13.73 -2.48 -21.59
C VAL A 465 -13.43 -1.07 -22.08
N ARG A 466 -13.61 -0.06 -21.22
CA ARG A 466 -13.25 1.35 -21.47
C ARG A 466 -11.95 1.69 -20.72
N GLN A 467 -10.97 2.29 -21.39
CA GLN A 467 -9.73 2.79 -20.76
C GLN A 467 -9.43 4.24 -21.23
N LEU A 468 -9.34 5.16 -20.27
CA LEU A 468 -8.88 6.54 -20.50
C LEU A 468 -7.38 6.61 -20.18
N ILE A 469 -6.59 7.32 -21.00
CA ILE A 469 -5.14 7.49 -20.81
C ILE A 469 -4.80 8.96 -21.00
N ASP A 470 -4.26 9.61 -19.98
CA ASP A 470 -3.76 10.99 -20.06
C ASP A 470 -2.37 11.07 -20.72
N VAL A 471 -2.14 12.16 -21.46
CA VAL A 471 -0.82 12.56 -21.95
C VAL A 471 -0.44 13.86 -21.25
N THR A 472 0.66 13.86 -20.51
CA THR A 472 1.07 15.01 -19.69
C THR A 472 1.66 16.16 -20.54
N GLY A 473 1.21 17.41 -20.29
CA GLY A 473 1.67 18.66 -20.94
C GLY A 473 0.58 19.48 -21.63
N GLU A 474 0.92 20.62 -22.27
CA GLU A 474 -0.02 21.52 -23.00
C GLU A 474 -0.61 20.92 -24.32
N GLY A 475 -0.88 19.61 -24.37
CA GLY A 475 -0.96 18.86 -25.64
C GLY A 475 -2.30 18.25 -26.09
N GLY A 476 -3.38 18.39 -25.32
CA GLY A 476 -4.71 17.82 -25.62
C GLY A 476 -5.02 16.47 -24.93
N VAL A 477 -6.20 15.90 -25.21
CA VAL A 477 -6.68 14.62 -24.65
C VAL A 477 -6.53 13.49 -25.68
N GLN A 478 -6.11 12.29 -25.24
CA GLN A 478 -6.10 11.06 -26.04
C GLN A 478 -7.06 10.04 -25.40
N PHE A 479 -7.83 9.30 -26.20
CA PHE A 479 -8.66 8.20 -25.69
C PHE A 479 -8.38 6.89 -26.43
N ARG A 480 -8.55 5.76 -25.74
CA ARG A 480 -8.46 4.42 -26.32
C ARG A 480 -9.75 3.64 -26.05
N LEU A 481 -10.51 3.39 -27.11
CA LEU A 481 -11.68 2.50 -27.06
C LEU A 481 -11.27 1.15 -27.65
N GLY A 482 -11.31 0.09 -26.84
CA GLY A 482 -11.03 -1.28 -27.27
C GLY A 482 -12.30 -2.09 -27.38
N TYR A 483 -12.51 -2.77 -28.51
CA TYR A 483 -13.64 -3.67 -28.74
C TYR A 483 -13.11 -5.07 -29.06
N GLN A 484 -13.68 -6.13 -28.48
CA GLN A 484 -13.23 -7.51 -28.74
C GLN A 484 -13.86 -8.16 -29.98
N LYS A 485 -14.56 -7.43 -30.85
CA LYS A 485 -15.09 -7.97 -32.11
C LYS A 485 -14.91 -7.00 -33.27
N ALA A 486 -14.54 -7.54 -34.43
CA ALA A 486 -14.47 -6.80 -35.69
C ALA A 486 -15.86 -6.24 -36.07
N ALA A 487 -16.05 -4.94 -35.89
CA ALA A 487 -17.18 -4.20 -36.44
C ALA A 487 -16.88 -3.85 -37.90
N ALA A 488 -17.89 -3.94 -38.77
CA ALA A 488 -17.70 -3.65 -40.20
C ALA A 488 -17.43 -2.15 -40.47
N GLU A 489 -17.88 -1.28 -39.58
CA GLU A 489 -17.70 0.17 -39.60
C GLU A 489 -18.06 0.70 -38.20
N ILE A 490 -17.27 1.60 -37.64
CA ILE A 490 -17.57 2.28 -36.37
C ILE A 490 -17.61 3.78 -36.64
N VAL A 491 -18.71 4.41 -36.23
CA VAL A 491 -18.98 5.84 -36.42
C VAL A 491 -18.98 6.51 -35.06
N TYR A 492 -18.18 7.55 -34.92
CA TYR A 492 -18.04 8.37 -33.73
C TYR A 492 -18.61 9.76 -34.01
N GLN A 493 -19.29 10.37 -33.05
CA GLN A 493 -19.77 11.74 -33.16
C GLN A 493 -19.16 12.60 -32.06
N LEU A 494 -18.44 13.64 -32.48
CA LEU A 494 -17.88 14.63 -31.58
C LEU A 494 -18.80 15.86 -31.58
N LYS A 495 -19.23 16.28 -30.39
CA LYS A 495 -20.02 17.51 -30.18
C LYS A 495 -19.18 18.55 -29.47
N HIS A 496 -19.33 19.82 -29.86
CA HIS A 496 -18.55 20.91 -29.29
C HIS A 496 -19.30 22.25 -29.40
N VAL A 497 -19.06 23.14 -28.44
CA VAL A 497 -19.85 24.38 -28.27
C VAL A 497 -19.35 25.59 -29.08
N ALA A 498 -18.22 25.44 -29.79
CA ALA A 498 -17.64 26.49 -30.64
C ALA A 498 -17.06 25.88 -31.93
N SER A 499 -17.22 26.54 -33.07
CA SER A 499 -16.74 26.05 -34.37
C SER A 499 -15.23 25.81 -34.37
N LEU A 500 -14.81 24.64 -34.86
CA LEU A 500 -13.40 24.24 -34.99
C LEU A 500 -12.86 24.47 -36.41
N ALA A 501 -13.67 25.06 -37.30
CA ALA A 501 -13.37 25.22 -38.73
C ALA A 501 -12.16 26.12 -39.04
N SER A 502 -11.63 26.87 -38.06
CA SER A 502 -10.42 27.70 -38.22
C SER A 502 -9.12 27.01 -37.83
N ASP A 503 -9.16 25.83 -37.21
CA ASP A 503 -7.97 25.10 -36.79
C ASP A 503 -7.40 24.24 -37.92
N LEU A 504 -6.14 24.51 -38.29
CA LEU A 504 -5.49 23.97 -39.49
C LEU A 504 -4.77 22.62 -39.29
N ASP A 505 -4.84 22.02 -38.09
CA ASP A 505 -3.95 20.92 -37.68
C ASP A 505 -4.66 19.58 -37.39
N TRP A 506 -5.80 19.36 -38.05
CA TRP A 506 -6.58 18.11 -37.95
C TRP A 506 -6.21 17.10 -39.05
N SER A 507 -6.14 15.81 -38.69
CA SER A 507 -6.25 14.74 -39.69
C SER A 507 -7.70 14.69 -40.19
N THR A 508 -7.92 14.99 -41.47
CA THR A 508 -9.28 14.99 -42.07
C THR A 508 -9.71 13.62 -42.59
N GLU A 509 -8.93 12.56 -42.33
CA GLU A 509 -9.20 11.25 -42.89
C GLU A 509 -10.39 10.59 -42.17
N GLY A 510 -11.52 10.46 -42.87
CA GLY A 510 -12.76 9.86 -42.36
C GLY A 510 -13.69 10.81 -41.58
N VAL A 511 -13.35 12.10 -41.44
CA VAL A 511 -14.14 13.10 -40.70
C VAL A 511 -15.08 13.86 -41.65
N THR A 512 -16.35 14.02 -41.28
CA THR A 512 -17.33 14.84 -42.02
C THR A 512 -17.11 16.33 -41.76
N GLY A 513 -17.57 17.18 -42.68
CA GLY A 513 -17.63 18.61 -42.42
C GLY A 513 -18.44 18.94 -41.18
N GLU A 514 -18.02 19.97 -40.47
CA GLU A 514 -18.70 20.48 -39.28
C GLU A 514 -20.11 20.98 -39.62
N ALA A 515 -21.07 20.59 -38.81
CA ALA A 515 -22.45 21.04 -38.93
C ALA A 515 -22.93 21.60 -37.60
N PHE A 516 -23.77 22.64 -37.65
CA PHE A 516 -24.28 23.33 -36.47
C PHE A 516 -25.72 22.94 -36.22
N ASP A 517 -26.00 22.41 -35.03
CA ASP A 517 -27.34 22.18 -34.53
C ASP A 517 -27.85 23.45 -33.82
N ALA A 518 -28.72 24.19 -34.50
CA ALA A 518 -29.27 25.44 -34.00
C ALA A 518 -30.26 25.25 -32.83
N ALA A 519 -30.77 24.04 -32.59
CA ALA A 519 -31.66 23.77 -31.46
C ALA A 519 -30.87 23.52 -30.17
N LEU A 520 -29.69 22.90 -30.29
CA LEU A 520 -28.81 22.61 -29.15
C LEU A 520 -27.74 23.68 -28.93
N GLY A 521 -27.48 24.53 -29.93
CA GLY A 521 -26.43 25.53 -29.87
C GLY A 521 -25.02 24.93 -29.98
N GLU A 522 -24.91 23.76 -30.60
CA GLU A 522 -23.68 22.97 -30.67
C GLU A 522 -23.29 22.68 -32.12
N TYR A 523 -22.00 22.50 -32.34
CA TYR A 523 -21.44 21.99 -33.57
C TYR A 523 -21.15 20.49 -33.42
N TYR A 524 -21.29 19.74 -34.49
CA TYR A 524 -21.02 18.32 -34.54
C TYR A 524 -20.19 17.94 -35.76
N GLN A 525 -19.31 16.97 -35.57
CA GLN A 525 -18.54 16.32 -36.62
C GLN A 525 -18.62 14.80 -36.42
N THR A 526 -18.82 14.09 -37.51
CA THR A 526 -18.90 12.63 -37.51
C THR A 526 -17.60 12.08 -38.07
N TRP A 527 -17.01 11.10 -37.40
CA TRP A 527 -15.82 10.41 -37.85
C TRP A 527 -16.09 8.93 -38.04
N THR A 528 -15.69 8.40 -39.19
CA THR A 528 -15.81 6.97 -39.51
C THR A 528 -14.40 6.37 -39.58
N ALA A 529 -14.10 5.44 -38.67
CA ALA A 529 -12.80 4.77 -38.63
C ALA A 529 -12.63 3.78 -39.81
N PRO A 530 -11.42 3.63 -40.39
CA PRO A 530 -11.17 2.63 -41.43
C PRO A 530 -11.32 1.19 -40.90
N LYS A 531 -11.74 0.28 -41.79
CA LYS A 531 -12.10 -1.14 -41.54
C LYS A 531 -11.06 -2.05 -40.86
N THR A 532 -9.87 -1.58 -40.52
CA THR A 532 -8.74 -2.44 -40.10
C THR A 532 -7.91 -1.91 -38.94
N GLN A 533 -8.45 -1.07 -38.05
CA GLN A 533 -7.77 -0.72 -36.81
C GLN A 533 -8.57 -1.17 -35.58
N ASP A 534 -7.90 -1.91 -34.69
CA ASP A 534 -8.44 -2.37 -33.39
C ASP A 534 -8.43 -1.24 -32.33
N SER A 535 -8.19 -0.01 -32.76
CA SER A 535 -8.07 1.19 -31.93
C SER A 535 -8.21 2.44 -32.79
N ALA A 536 -8.84 3.47 -32.25
CA ALA A 536 -8.98 4.78 -32.86
C ALA A 536 -8.26 5.84 -32.01
N PHE A 537 -7.67 6.84 -32.67
CA PHE A 537 -7.00 7.95 -32.01
C PHE A 537 -7.60 9.28 -32.48
N VAL A 538 -8.10 10.08 -31.55
CA VAL A 538 -8.49 11.47 -31.81
C VAL A 538 -7.67 12.36 -30.90
N ARG A 539 -7.11 13.45 -31.47
CA ARG A 539 -6.36 14.47 -30.74
C ARG A 539 -7.15 15.76 -30.79
N LEU A 540 -7.60 16.26 -29.64
CA LEU A 540 -8.26 17.56 -29.50
C LEU A 540 -7.26 18.54 -28.89
N SER A 541 -6.79 19.51 -29.69
CA SER A 541 -5.92 20.59 -29.23
C SER A 541 -6.77 21.78 -28.82
N MET A 542 -6.71 22.21 -27.56
CA MET A 542 -7.29 23.49 -27.14
C MET A 542 -6.21 24.57 -27.26
N LEU A 543 -6.39 25.54 -28.15
CA LEU A 543 -5.56 26.74 -28.15
C LEU A 543 -5.96 27.64 -26.97
N SER A 544 -4.97 28.05 -26.19
CA SER A 544 -5.16 29.01 -25.11
C SER A 544 -5.69 30.35 -25.64
N GLN A 545 -6.70 30.92 -24.97
CA GLN A 545 -6.99 32.34 -25.00
C GLN A 545 -6.54 33.00 -23.70
#